data_AF-A0A1H6UAV1-F1
#
_entry.id   AF-A0A1H6UAV1-F1
#
_cell.length_a   1.000
_cell.length_b   1.000
_cell.length_c   1.000
_cell.angle_alpha   90.00
_cell.angle_beta   90.00
_cell.angle_gamma   90.00
#
_symmetry.space_group_name_H-M   'P 1'
#
loop_
_entity.id
_entity.type
_entity.pdbx_description
1 polymer ?
#
loop_
_entity_poly.entity_id
_entity_poly.type
_entity_poly.pdbx_seq_one_letter_code
_entity_poly.pdbx_strand_id
1 'polypeptide(L)'
;MIALLAIAGFVIYKTQFFYPEPEEVLTQDEFTETYEETGALDQVDGLDRVGLNGNSAEAQILEVMHQMTHQKIAANQKWGAVPMTTRNIEQLESIVSNSDKIRTPEVQKELLAIIAKWERGDFNEADNDHNYIWDLQDGTLGKARGLLSKEEELKFIEQWFLDEETKAMGD
;
A
#
# COMPACT_ATOMS: atom_id res chain seq x y z
N MET A 1 11.92 69.10 -22.40
CA MET A 1 11.50 67.91 -23.17
C MET A 1 11.47 66.75 -22.19
N ILE A 2 10.29 66.35 -21.72
CA ILE A 2 9.42 65.24 -22.20
C ILE A 2 10.05 63.85 -22.02
N ALA A 3 9.25 62.96 -21.42
CA ALA A 3 9.55 61.61 -20.94
C ALA A 3 9.35 60.49 -21.98
N LEU A 4 9.71 59.26 -21.53
CA LEU A 4 9.19 57.90 -21.86
C LEU A 4 9.93 56.99 -22.90
N LEU A 5 10.34 55.83 -22.35
CA LEU A 5 10.19 54.41 -22.78
C LEU A 5 10.85 53.85 -24.06
N ALA A 6 11.61 52.75 -23.89
CA ALA A 6 11.50 51.45 -24.59
C ALA A 6 12.53 50.47 -23.96
N ILE A 7 12.12 49.50 -23.13
CA ILE A 7 11.90 48.08 -23.49
C ILE A 7 12.72 47.59 -24.70
N ALA A 8 13.76 46.81 -24.43
CA ALA A 8 14.09 45.55 -25.13
C ALA A 8 15.55 45.21 -24.87
N GLY A 9 15.81 44.18 -24.06
CA GLY A 9 17.17 43.68 -23.92
C GLY A 9 17.30 42.59 -22.88
N PHE A 10 17.39 41.37 -23.38
CA PHE A 10 18.04 40.24 -22.71
C PHE A 10 17.18 39.29 -21.86
N VAL A 11 16.16 38.79 -22.53
CA VAL A 11 15.39 37.55 -22.30
C VAL A 11 16.25 36.25 -22.41
N ILE A 12 17.60 36.31 -22.34
CA ILE A 12 18.45 35.14 -22.70
C ILE A 12 19.04 34.38 -21.50
N TYR A 13 18.91 34.87 -20.25
CA TYR A 13 19.56 34.17 -19.12
C TYR A 13 18.70 33.08 -18.44
N LYS A 14 17.40 33.02 -18.72
CA LYS A 14 16.47 32.10 -18.02
C LYS A 14 16.36 30.69 -18.64
N THR A 15 17.09 30.38 -19.71
CA THR A 15 16.93 29.11 -20.46
C THR A 15 18.03 28.07 -20.24
N GLN A 16 19.02 28.28 -19.36
CA GLN A 16 20.09 27.29 -19.15
C GLN A 16 20.34 26.82 -17.72
N PHE A 17 19.56 27.29 -16.75
CA PHE A 17 19.56 26.73 -15.40
C PHE A 17 18.14 26.60 -14.90
N PHE A 18 17.38 25.71 -15.54
CA PHE A 18 16.25 25.06 -14.90
C PHE A 18 16.84 24.14 -13.82
N TYR A 19 17.05 24.68 -12.62
CA TYR A 19 17.08 23.85 -11.44
C TYR A 19 15.60 23.50 -11.21
N PRO A 20 15.15 22.24 -11.47
CA PRO A 20 13.85 21.86 -10.97
C PRO A 20 13.84 22.15 -9.47
N GLU A 21 12.81 22.88 -9.02
CA GLU A 21 12.40 22.87 -7.61
C GLU A 21 12.43 21.40 -7.15
N PRO A 22 13.03 21.08 -5.99
CA PRO A 22 13.12 19.69 -5.54
C PRO A 22 11.69 19.13 -5.51
N GLU A 23 11.50 18.01 -6.22
CA GLU A 23 10.22 17.29 -6.32
C GLU A 23 9.49 17.34 -4.97
N GLU A 24 8.22 17.73 -4.99
CA GLU A 24 7.35 17.50 -3.84
C GLU A 24 7.50 16.04 -3.43
N VAL A 25 8.03 15.80 -2.23
CA VAL A 25 8.27 14.44 -1.73
C VAL A 25 6.90 13.87 -1.38
N LEU A 26 6.21 13.29 -2.37
CA LEU A 26 4.93 12.60 -2.22
C LEU A 26 4.97 11.71 -0.98
N THR A 27 3.99 11.82 -0.10
CA THR A 27 3.82 10.92 1.05
C THR A 27 3.65 9.48 0.57
N GLN A 28 3.83 8.52 1.48
CA GLN A 28 3.70 7.10 1.14
C GLN A 28 2.27 6.77 0.65
N ASP A 29 1.30 7.54 1.15
CA ASP A 29 -0.12 7.44 0.84
C ASP A 29 -0.42 8.11 -0.50
N GLU A 30 -0.02 9.37 -0.72
CA GLU A 30 -0.18 10.06 -2.01
C GLU A 30 0.47 9.29 -3.17
N PHE A 31 1.59 8.61 -2.89
CA PHE A 31 2.26 7.76 -3.86
C PHE A 31 1.45 6.50 -4.20
N THR A 32 0.85 5.84 -3.21
CA THR A 32 -0.03 4.68 -3.43
C THR A 32 -1.31 5.10 -4.16
N GLU A 33 -1.90 6.22 -3.75
CA GLU A 33 -3.07 6.83 -4.41
C GLU A 33 -2.80 7.09 -5.90
N THR A 34 -1.58 7.49 -6.27
CA THR A 34 -1.22 7.69 -7.69
C THR A 34 -1.35 6.39 -8.52
N TYR A 35 -0.97 5.23 -7.99
CA TYR A 35 -1.13 3.95 -8.70
C TYR A 35 -2.60 3.53 -8.83
N GLU A 36 -3.42 3.86 -7.84
CA GLU A 36 -4.86 3.62 -7.89
C GLU A 36 -5.55 4.55 -8.89
N GLU A 37 -5.26 5.85 -8.86
CA GLU A 37 -5.87 6.83 -9.77
C GLU A 37 -5.51 6.58 -11.24
N THR A 38 -4.29 6.08 -11.50
CA THR A 38 -3.85 5.72 -12.86
C THR A 38 -4.42 4.40 -13.36
N GLY A 39 -5.07 3.61 -12.49
CA GLY A 39 -5.58 2.27 -12.82
C GLY A 39 -4.48 1.22 -13.03
N ALA A 40 -3.25 1.50 -12.57
CA ALA A 40 -2.11 0.60 -12.76
C ALA A 40 -2.31 -0.76 -12.05
N LEU A 41 -3.11 -0.78 -10.98
CA LEU A 41 -3.40 -1.97 -10.18
C LEU A 41 -4.73 -2.66 -10.54
N ASP A 42 -5.51 -2.13 -11.49
CA ASP A 42 -6.86 -2.64 -11.84
C ASP A 42 -6.89 -4.15 -12.12
N GLN A 43 -5.82 -4.68 -12.70
CA GLN A 43 -5.70 -6.10 -13.04
C GLN A 43 -5.43 -7.01 -11.85
N VAL A 44 -4.94 -6.49 -10.72
CA VAL A 44 -4.61 -7.26 -9.52
C VAL A 44 -5.45 -6.85 -8.31
N ASP A 45 -6.25 -5.80 -8.44
CA ASP A 45 -7.16 -5.25 -7.45
C ASP A 45 -8.46 -6.07 -7.32
N GLY A 46 -9.04 -6.09 -6.11
CA GLY A 46 -10.21 -6.91 -5.74
C GLY A 46 -9.84 -8.23 -5.05
N LEU A 47 -10.39 -8.44 -3.85
CA LEU A 47 -10.14 -9.63 -3.03
C LEU A 47 -10.84 -10.90 -3.54
N ASP A 48 -11.80 -10.76 -4.45
CA ASP A 48 -12.43 -11.89 -5.15
C ASP A 48 -11.42 -12.71 -5.96
N ARG A 49 -10.35 -12.06 -6.45
CA ARG A 49 -9.27 -12.69 -7.21
C ARG A 49 -8.45 -13.68 -6.38
N VAL A 50 -8.30 -13.42 -5.08
CA VAL A 50 -7.67 -14.31 -4.10
C VAL A 50 -8.70 -15.19 -3.38
N GLY A 51 -9.93 -15.23 -3.89
CA GLY A 51 -11.03 -16.05 -3.40
C GLY A 51 -11.55 -15.63 -2.02
N LEU A 52 -11.21 -14.44 -1.52
CA LEU A 52 -11.72 -13.96 -0.25
C LEU A 52 -13.15 -13.43 -0.42
N ASN A 53 -14.06 -13.86 0.44
CA ASN A 53 -15.45 -13.43 0.44
C ASN A 53 -16.08 -13.58 1.83
N GLY A 54 -17.35 -13.21 2.01
CA GLY A 54 -18.04 -13.28 3.31
C GLY A 54 -18.15 -14.67 3.94
N ASN A 55 -17.90 -15.75 3.18
CA ASN A 55 -17.85 -17.11 3.70
C ASN A 55 -16.42 -17.61 3.97
N SER A 56 -15.39 -16.78 3.82
CA SER A 56 -14.01 -17.18 4.05
C SER A 56 -13.75 -17.53 5.52
N ALA A 57 -12.98 -18.59 5.74
CA ALA A 57 -12.53 -18.94 7.09
C ALA A 57 -11.55 -17.90 7.63
N GLU A 58 -11.44 -17.79 8.96
CA GLU A 58 -10.51 -16.87 9.61
C GLU A 58 -9.07 -17.01 9.07
N ALA A 59 -8.59 -18.23 8.85
CA ALA A 59 -7.25 -18.45 8.33
C ALA A 59 -7.01 -17.76 6.98
N GLN A 60 -8.01 -17.72 6.09
CA GLN A 60 -7.89 -17.04 4.79
C GLN A 60 -7.96 -15.51 4.95
N ILE A 61 -8.78 -15.02 5.89
CA ILE A 61 -8.84 -13.59 6.23
C ILE A 61 -7.48 -13.12 6.76
N LEU A 62 -6.93 -13.83 7.75
CA LEU A 62 -5.62 -13.50 8.33
C LEU A 62 -4.51 -13.56 7.28
N GLU A 63 -4.54 -14.55 6.37
CA GLU A 63 -3.55 -14.66 5.30
C GLU A 63 -3.60 -13.48 4.33
N VAL A 64 -4.79 -13.06 3.91
CA VAL A 64 -4.93 -11.88 3.02
C VAL A 64 -4.47 -10.62 3.75
N MET A 65 -4.88 -10.41 5.01
CA MET A 65 -4.43 -9.26 5.80
C MET A 65 -2.91 -9.23 5.96
N HIS A 66 -2.29 -10.38 6.25
CA HIS A 66 -0.85 -10.53 6.36
C HIS A 66 -0.15 -10.19 5.03
N GLN A 67 -0.61 -10.75 3.91
CA GLN A 67 -0.05 -10.49 2.59
C GLN A 67 -0.21 -9.03 2.13
N MET A 68 -1.28 -8.35 2.54
CA MET A 68 -1.42 -6.91 2.28
C MET A 68 -0.33 -6.10 2.99
N THR A 69 -0.01 -6.43 4.25
CA THR A 69 1.02 -5.69 5.02
C THR A 69 2.44 -5.83 4.45
N HIS A 70 2.71 -6.85 3.63
CA HIS A 70 4.01 -7.03 2.96
C HIS A 70 4.44 -5.81 2.13
N GLN A 71 3.48 -5.04 1.59
CA GLN A 71 3.75 -3.80 0.86
C GLN A 71 4.37 -2.70 1.74
N LYS A 72 4.07 -2.68 3.04
CA LYS A 72 4.46 -1.59 3.97
C LYS A 72 5.64 -1.94 4.86
N ILE A 73 5.94 -3.22 5.07
CA ILE A 73 6.86 -3.67 6.14
C ILE A 73 8.21 -4.19 5.63
N ALA A 74 9.27 -4.02 6.41
CA ALA A 74 10.54 -4.67 6.21
C ALA A 74 10.57 -6.01 6.95
N ALA A 75 10.78 -7.13 6.25
CA ALA A 75 10.96 -8.46 6.82
C ALA A 75 12.01 -9.24 6.04
N ASN A 76 12.63 -10.23 6.68
CA ASN A 76 13.66 -11.06 6.03
C ASN A 76 13.07 -12.03 4.99
N GLN A 77 11.79 -12.39 5.14
CA GLN A 77 11.05 -13.27 4.24
C GLN A 77 9.61 -12.78 4.15
N LYS A 78 9.06 -12.80 2.93
CA LYS A 78 7.67 -12.46 2.61
C LYS A 78 7.19 -13.47 1.58
N TRP A 79 6.00 -14.02 1.77
CA TRP A 79 5.40 -14.96 0.82
C TRP A 79 4.03 -14.47 0.40
N GLY A 80 3.84 -14.34 -0.91
CA GLY A 80 2.63 -13.75 -1.47
C GLY A 80 2.55 -12.24 -1.24
N ALA A 81 1.67 -11.62 -2.00
CA ALA A 81 1.37 -10.20 -1.89
C ALA A 81 -0.06 -9.98 -2.38
N VAL A 82 -0.82 -9.20 -1.63
CA VAL A 82 -2.11 -8.67 -2.05
C VAL A 82 -1.97 -7.15 -2.03
N PRO A 83 -2.34 -6.42 -3.10
CA PRO A 83 -2.14 -4.99 -3.12
C PRO A 83 -3.00 -4.34 -2.03
N MET A 84 -2.38 -3.46 -1.23
CA MET A 84 -3.05 -2.77 -0.13
C MET A 84 -3.79 -1.54 -0.66
N THR A 85 -4.76 -1.78 -1.55
CA THR A 85 -5.55 -0.73 -2.19
C THR A 85 -6.74 -0.28 -1.35
N THR A 86 -7.25 0.93 -1.59
CA THR A 86 -8.48 1.44 -0.96
C THR A 86 -9.63 0.44 -1.10
N ARG A 87 -9.88 -0.06 -2.31
CA ARG A 87 -10.92 -1.06 -2.56
C ARG A 87 -10.71 -2.35 -1.77
N ASN A 88 -9.49 -2.87 -1.71
CA ASN A 88 -9.22 -4.11 -0.97
C ASN A 88 -9.40 -3.90 0.54
N ILE A 89 -9.00 -2.75 1.07
CA ILE A 89 -9.21 -2.41 2.48
C ILE A 89 -10.72 -2.33 2.79
N GLU A 90 -11.52 -1.67 1.95
CA GLU A 90 -12.98 -1.58 2.11
C GLU A 90 -13.67 -2.96 2.02
N GLN A 91 -13.25 -3.81 1.07
CA GLN A 91 -13.77 -5.18 0.97
C GLN A 91 -13.44 -6.00 2.22
N LEU A 92 -12.23 -5.82 2.75
CA LEU A 92 -11.79 -6.50 3.96
C LEU A 92 -12.60 -6.04 5.18
N GLU A 93 -12.88 -4.74 5.34
CA GLU A 93 -13.79 -4.23 6.39
C GLU A 93 -15.13 -4.96 6.31
N SER A 94 -15.73 -5.01 5.12
CA SER A 94 -17.05 -5.62 4.94
C SER A 94 -17.05 -7.12 5.26
N ILE A 95 -16.00 -7.84 4.88
CA ILE A 95 -15.85 -9.27 5.16
C ILE A 95 -15.65 -9.51 6.65
N VAL A 96 -14.76 -8.75 7.29
CA VAL A 96 -14.41 -8.91 8.71
C VAL A 96 -15.58 -8.50 9.60
N SER A 97 -16.28 -7.41 9.30
CA SER A 97 -17.42 -6.91 10.11
C SER A 97 -18.61 -7.87 10.12
N ASN A 98 -18.80 -8.64 9.05
CA ASN A 98 -19.91 -9.59 8.90
C ASN A 98 -19.51 -11.06 9.15
N SER A 99 -18.25 -11.34 9.47
CA SER A 99 -17.79 -12.72 9.68
C SER A 99 -18.25 -13.29 11.02
N ASP A 100 -18.84 -14.48 10.99
CA ASP A 100 -19.11 -15.32 12.16
C ASP A 100 -18.03 -16.40 12.37
N LYS A 101 -16.96 -16.37 11.57
CA LYS A 101 -15.90 -17.40 11.54
C LYS A 101 -14.62 -17.00 12.27
N ILE A 102 -14.51 -15.75 12.71
CA ILE A 102 -13.39 -15.25 13.49
C ILE A 102 -13.48 -15.82 14.91
N ARG A 103 -12.35 -16.30 15.46
CA ARG A 103 -12.33 -17.18 16.64
C ARG A 103 -12.95 -16.56 17.89
N THR A 104 -12.85 -15.23 18.03
CA THR A 104 -13.39 -14.48 19.18
C THR A 104 -13.82 -13.08 18.76
N PRO A 105 -14.83 -12.49 19.43
CA PRO A 105 -15.20 -11.08 19.24
C PRO A 105 -14.04 -10.11 19.48
N GLU A 106 -13.14 -10.43 20.42
CA GLU A 106 -11.96 -9.63 20.72
C GLU A 106 -11.00 -9.59 19.54
N VAL A 107 -10.68 -10.74 18.93
CA VAL A 107 -9.85 -10.80 17.71
C VAL A 107 -10.51 -10.02 16.58
N GLN A 108 -11.82 -10.20 16.35
CA GLN A 108 -12.55 -9.47 15.31
C GLN A 108 -12.46 -7.95 15.51
N LYS A 109 -12.62 -7.48 16.75
CA LYS A 109 -12.50 -6.06 17.09
C LYS A 109 -11.09 -5.52 16.82
N GLU A 110 -10.04 -6.26 17.17
CA GLU A 110 -8.66 -5.84 16.90
C GLU A 110 -8.37 -5.80 15.39
N LEU A 111 -8.84 -6.79 14.61
CA LEU A 111 -8.71 -6.77 13.16
C LEU A 111 -9.43 -5.55 12.55
N LEU A 112 -10.64 -5.22 13.02
CA LEU A 112 -11.36 -4.01 12.57
C LEU A 112 -10.65 -2.72 12.98
N ALA A 113 -10.01 -2.69 14.16
CA ALA A 113 -9.22 -1.52 14.58
C ALA A 113 -7.99 -1.30 13.68
N ILE A 114 -7.33 -2.39 13.27
CA ILE A 114 -6.23 -2.36 12.30
C ILE A 114 -6.74 -1.85 10.94
N ILE A 115 -7.84 -2.42 10.42
CA ILE A 115 -8.44 -2.01 9.15
C ILE A 115 -8.80 -0.53 9.15
N ALA A 116 -9.39 -0.02 10.25
CA ALA A 116 -9.73 1.39 10.40
C ALA A 116 -8.51 2.33 10.46
N LYS A 117 -7.30 1.83 10.75
CA LYS A 117 -6.06 2.59 10.53
C LYS A 117 -5.74 2.66 9.04
N TRP A 118 -5.78 1.52 8.35
CA TRP A 118 -5.49 1.43 6.92
C TRP A 118 -6.45 2.25 6.05
N GLU A 119 -7.75 2.27 6.39
CA GLU A 119 -8.77 3.11 5.71
C GLU A 119 -8.46 4.61 5.80
N ARG A 120 -7.73 5.04 6.84
CA ARG A 120 -7.33 6.44 7.03
C ARG A 120 -5.94 6.75 6.45
N GLY A 121 -5.34 5.79 5.72
CA GLY A 121 -3.94 5.88 5.27
C GLY A 121 -2.91 5.81 6.40
N ASP A 122 -3.30 5.42 7.61
CA ASP A 122 -2.40 5.42 8.76
C ASP A 122 -1.58 4.13 8.83
N PHE A 123 -0.46 4.09 8.11
CA PHE A 123 0.46 2.94 8.07
C PHE A 123 1.69 3.07 8.98
N ASN A 124 1.69 4.05 9.89
CA ASN A 124 2.85 4.34 10.76
C ASN A 124 3.20 3.17 11.71
N GLU A 125 2.29 2.22 11.88
CA GLU A 125 2.47 1.02 12.71
C GLU A 125 2.18 -0.27 11.92
N ALA A 126 2.28 -0.25 10.59
CA ALA A 126 1.95 -1.42 9.76
C ALA A 126 2.83 -2.66 10.09
N ASP A 127 4.02 -2.47 10.64
CA ASP A 127 4.89 -3.54 11.14
C ASP A 127 4.35 -4.18 12.44
N ASN A 128 3.75 -3.39 13.33
CA ASN A 128 3.04 -3.91 14.49
C ASN A 128 1.75 -4.62 14.09
N ASP A 129 1.01 -4.07 13.13
CA ASP A 129 -0.21 -4.69 12.59
C ASP A 129 0.09 -6.03 11.95
N HIS A 130 1.13 -6.08 11.09
CA HIS A 130 1.68 -7.31 10.54
C HIS A 130 2.01 -8.31 11.64
N ASN A 131 2.77 -7.88 12.66
CA ASN A 131 3.24 -8.78 13.71
C ASN A 131 2.11 -9.32 14.61
N TYR A 132 1.04 -8.55 14.82
CA TYR A 132 -0.16 -9.03 15.49
C TYR A 132 -0.84 -10.15 14.68
N ILE A 133 -1.03 -9.94 13.37
CA ILE A 133 -1.65 -10.95 12.49
C ILE A 133 -0.75 -12.19 12.39
N TRP A 134 0.56 -11.99 12.26
CA TRP A 134 1.58 -13.05 12.23
C TRP A 134 1.56 -13.88 13.52
N ASP A 135 1.41 -13.25 14.69
CA ASP A 135 1.28 -13.95 15.98
C ASP A 135 -0.05 -14.75 16.02
N LEU A 136 -1.16 -14.24 15.47
CA LEU A 136 -2.44 -14.99 15.37
C LEU A 136 -2.38 -16.22 14.47
N GLN A 137 -1.43 -16.25 13.52
CA GLN A 137 -1.15 -17.36 12.60
C GLN A 137 -0.09 -18.34 13.16
N ASP A 138 0.37 -18.16 14.40
CA ASP A 138 1.47 -18.93 15.00
C ASP A 138 2.76 -18.88 14.13
N GLY A 139 3.04 -17.71 13.54
CA GLY A 139 4.16 -17.50 12.64
C GLY A 139 5.53 -17.80 13.28
N THR A 140 6.48 -18.25 12.45
CA THR A 140 7.86 -18.55 12.91
C THR A 140 8.94 -17.87 12.07
N LEU A 141 8.63 -17.52 10.83
CA LEU A 141 9.50 -16.83 9.88
C LEU A 141 8.78 -15.59 9.35
N GLY A 142 9.53 -14.59 8.90
CA GLY A 142 8.95 -13.40 8.27
C GLY A 142 8.46 -12.30 9.21
N LYS A 143 8.75 -12.35 10.53
CA LYS A 143 8.42 -11.27 11.45
C LYS A 143 8.97 -9.91 10.97
N ALA A 144 8.14 -8.87 11.01
CA ALA A 144 8.52 -7.53 10.59
C ALA A 144 9.54 -6.90 11.56
N ARG A 145 10.48 -6.13 11.01
CA ARG A 145 11.56 -5.43 11.74
C ARG A 145 11.49 -3.90 11.60
N GLY A 146 10.40 -3.38 11.05
CA GLY A 146 10.20 -1.97 10.74
C GLY A 146 9.36 -1.78 9.48
N LEU A 147 9.18 -0.52 9.09
CA LEU A 147 8.53 -0.13 7.84
C LEU A 147 9.53 -0.08 6.68
N LEU A 148 9.03 -0.26 5.46
CA LEU A 148 9.78 0.07 4.25
C LEU A 148 9.87 1.59 4.10
N SER A 149 10.97 2.05 3.50
CA SER A 149 11.02 3.38 2.90
C SER A 149 10.11 3.44 1.66
N LYS A 150 9.76 4.65 1.22
CA LYS A 150 8.95 4.87 0.01
C LYS A 150 9.55 4.20 -1.24
N GLU A 151 10.87 4.29 -1.39
CA GLU A 151 11.57 3.68 -2.52
C GLU A 151 11.53 2.14 -2.47
N GLU A 152 11.59 1.56 -1.27
CA GLU A 152 11.48 0.11 -1.10
C GLU A 152 10.04 -0.40 -1.32
N GLU A 153 9.03 0.36 -0.89
CA GLU A 153 7.63 0.04 -1.20
C GLU A 153 7.37 0.12 -2.71
N LEU A 154 7.87 1.16 -3.38
CA LEU A 154 7.76 1.29 -4.84
C LEU A 154 8.31 0.04 -5.54
N LYS A 155 9.54 -0.34 -5.17
CA LYS A 155 10.15 -1.56 -5.71
C LYS A 155 9.30 -2.79 -5.43
N PHE A 156 8.67 -2.87 -4.26
CA PHE A 156 7.76 -3.96 -3.94
C PHE A 156 6.52 -3.96 -4.86
N ILE A 157 5.86 -2.82 -5.03
CA ILE A 157 4.68 -2.66 -5.91
C ILE A 157 5.04 -3.04 -7.35
N GLU A 158 6.14 -2.52 -7.87
CA GLU A 158 6.63 -2.84 -9.21
C GLU A 158 6.86 -4.35 -9.37
N GLN A 159 7.61 -4.95 -8.43
CA GLN A 159 7.97 -6.37 -8.51
C GLN A 159 6.78 -7.31 -8.33
N TRP A 160 5.82 -7.01 -7.46
CA TRP A 160 4.73 -7.95 -7.15
C TRP A 160 3.48 -7.74 -7.99
N PHE A 161 3.23 -6.51 -8.46
CA PHE A 161 1.93 -6.16 -9.03
C PHE A 161 2.02 -5.71 -10.48
N LEU A 162 3.15 -5.13 -10.92
CA LEU A 162 3.29 -4.54 -12.25
C LEU A 162 4.19 -5.34 -13.18
N ASP A 163 5.19 -6.05 -12.66
CA ASP A 163 6.05 -6.91 -13.47
C ASP A 163 5.29 -8.16 -13.95
N GLU A 164 5.29 -8.39 -15.26
CA GLU A 164 4.61 -9.52 -15.88
C GLU A 164 5.37 -10.85 -15.64
N GLU A 165 6.67 -10.79 -15.34
CA GLU A 165 7.50 -11.99 -15.15
C GLU A 165 7.31 -12.63 -13.76
N THR A 166 7.00 -11.83 -12.72
CA THR A 166 6.71 -12.32 -11.37
C THR A 166 5.28 -12.86 -11.21
N LYS A 167 4.32 -12.36 -12.00
CA LYS A 167 2.95 -12.92 -12.06
C LYS A 167 2.93 -14.40 -12.47
N ALA A 168 3.95 -14.87 -13.20
CA ALA A 168 4.08 -16.26 -13.62
C ALA A 168 4.71 -17.20 -12.56
N MET A 169 5.21 -16.67 -11.44
CA MET A 169 5.88 -17.46 -10.39
C MET A 169 5.02 -17.69 -9.13
N GLY A 170 3.79 -17.15 -9.11
CA GLY A 170 2.83 -17.28 -8.00
C GLY A 170 1.76 -18.37 -8.16
N ASP A 171 1.77 -19.11 -9.27
CA ASP A 171 0.85 -20.23 -9.58
C ASP A 171 1.44 -21.61 -9.24
#